data_AF-A0A0F9XT63-F1
#
_entry.id   AF-A0A0F9XT63-F1
#
_cell.length_a   1.000
_cell.length_b   1.000
_cell.length_c   1.000
_cell.angle_alpha   90.00
_cell.angle_beta   90.00
_cell.angle_gamma   90.00
#
_symmetry.space_group_name_H-M   'P 1'
#
loop_
_entity.id
_entity.type
_entity.pdbx_description
1 polymer ?
#
loop_
_entity_poly.entity_id
_entity_poly.type
_entity_poly.pdbx_seq_one_letter_code
_entity_poly.pdbx_strand_id
1 'polypeptide(L)'
;MATTFHPFPRLPFEIRSQIWALAVYPRLLHIRITPKPDTPGYFDYASMIPQAELMHVCRESRQLAPYRKAFFTTLPGDCEARYIWVNFDEDMISIQDEKMGRLFPHAADIQRLRFMVPTGSYREYWEDTFHRFPDTHFKMFTALRELHFALSKGYGMLGYAHYGTCPPDNVRYVNIHTGLMLTWAQSEMMDDWAWRKGGLVGEMDNFDEELEWVVGNAITFIQDCAEID
;
A
#
# COMPACT_ATOMS: atom_id res chain seq x y z
N MET A 1 -27.76 -18.29 14.15
CA MET A 1 -27.20 -19.54 14.71
C MET A 1 -26.14 -20.03 13.73
N ALA A 2 -24.87 -20.04 14.12
CA ALA A 2 -23.78 -20.52 13.27
C ALA A 2 -23.83 -22.05 13.21
N THR A 3 -24.14 -22.60 12.04
CA THR A 3 -24.05 -24.04 11.77
C THR A 3 -22.58 -24.42 11.77
N THR A 4 -22.13 -25.11 12.82
CA THR A 4 -20.79 -25.68 12.88
C THR A 4 -20.63 -26.69 11.74
N PHE A 5 -19.63 -26.50 10.87
CA PHE A 5 -19.26 -27.49 9.88
C PHE A 5 -18.60 -28.68 10.60
N HIS A 6 -19.44 -29.61 11.05
CA HIS A 6 -19.07 -30.78 11.85
C HIS A 6 -17.93 -31.67 11.29
N PRO A 7 -17.65 -31.71 9.97
CA PRO A 7 -16.51 -32.47 9.46
C PRO A 7 -15.14 -31.87 9.80
N PHE A 8 -15.01 -30.53 9.91
CA PHE A 8 -13.69 -29.90 10.04
C PHE A 8 -12.91 -30.33 11.29
N PRO A 9 -13.49 -30.37 12.50
CA PRO A 9 -12.77 -30.82 13.70
C PRO A 9 -12.34 -32.30 13.66
N ARG A 10 -12.88 -33.10 12.72
CA ARG A 10 -12.53 -34.52 12.55
C ARG A 10 -11.30 -34.73 11.67
N LEU A 11 -10.83 -33.67 11.00
CA LEU A 11 -9.61 -33.73 10.20
C LEU A 11 -8.37 -33.84 11.11
N PRO A 12 -7.32 -34.57 10.68
CA PRO A 12 -6.03 -34.56 11.35
C PRO A 12 -5.52 -33.13 11.56
N PHE A 13 -4.75 -32.93 12.63
CA PHE A 13 -4.27 -31.59 13.00
C PHE A 13 -3.46 -30.94 11.88
N GLU A 14 -2.64 -31.72 11.19
CA GLU A 14 -1.80 -31.31 10.07
C GLU A 14 -2.63 -30.74 8.92
N ILE A 15 -3.79 -31.34 8.65
CA ILE A 15 -4.69 -30.87 7.60
C ILE A 15 -5.39 -29.59 8.05
N ARG A 16 -5.85 -29.52 9.30
CA ARG A 16 -6.49 -28.30 9.83
C ARG A 16 -5.52 -27.13 9.87
N SER A 17 -4.27 -27.34 10.28
CA SER A 17 -3.25 -26.29 10.32
C SER A 17 -2.93 -25.76 8.92
N GLN A 18 -2.81 -26.64 7.92
CA GLN A 18 -2.65 -26.23 6.53
C GLN A 18 -3.87 -25.45 6.02
N ILE A 19 -5.09 -25.89 6.33
CA ILE A 19 -6.30 -25.15 5.94
C ILE A 19 -6.27 -23.73 6.53
N TRP A 20 -5.93 -23.56 7.81
CA TRP A 20 -5.84 -22.23 8.40
C TRP A 20 -4.73 -21.36 7.80
N ALA A 21 -3.60 -21.96 7.46
CA ALA A 21 -2.51 -21.26 6.79
C ALA A 21 -2.90 -20.79 5.38
N LEU A 22 -3.65 -21.60 4.64
CA LEU A 22 -4.06 -21.34 3.26
C LEU A 22 -5.36 -20.54 3.13
N ALA A 23 -6.17 -20.45 4.19
CA ALA A 23 -7.45 -19.73 4.16
C ALA A 23 -7.28 -18.20 4.21
N VAL A 24 -6.04 -17.71 4.26
CA VAL A 24 -5.74 -16.28 4.17
C VAL A 24 -6.06 -15.79 2.77
N TYR A 25 -6.60 -14.58 2.68
CA TYR A 25 -6.83 -13.91 1.41
C TYR A 25 -6.25 -12.50 1.46
N PRO A 26 -5.72 -11.99 0.32
CA PRO A 26 -5.32 -10.60 0.19
C PRO A 26 -6.47 -9.65 0.51
N ARG A 27 -6.20 -8.65 1.35
CA ARG A 27 -7.15 -7.57 1.64
C ARG A 27 -6.44 -6.24 1.71
N LEU A 28 -7.16 -5.19 1.37
CA LEU A 28 -6.69 -3.83 1.53
C LEU A 28 -6.95 -3.38 2.97
N LEU A 29 -5.93 -3.31 3.82
CA LEU A 29 -6.09 -2.95 5.22
C LEU A 29 -5.94 -1.44 5.42
N HIS A 30 -7.07 -0.71 5.48
CA HIS A 30 -7.05 0.72 5.78
C HIS A 30 -6.74 0.98 7.25
N ILE A 31 -5.61 1.62 7.52
CA ILE A 31 -5.17 2.04 8.84
C ILE A 31 -5.33 3.55 8.97
N ARG A 32 -6.22 3.95 9.86
CA ARG A 32 -6.37 5.32 10.32
C ARG A 32 -5.43 5.56 11.49
N ILE A 33 -4.63 6.60 11.38
CA ILE A 33 -3.65 6.98 12.41
C ILE A 33 -4.06 8.35 12.94
N THR A 34 -4.35 8.47 14.23
CA THR A 34 -4.76 9.73 14.87
C THR A 34 -3.80 10.08 16.01
N PRO A 35 -3.36 11.36 16.13
CA PRO A 35 -2.57 11.78 17.28
C PRO A 35 -3.39 11.59 18.56
N LYS A 36 -2.76 11.15 19.65
CA LYS A 36 -3.40 11.15 20.96
C LYS A 36 -3.50 12.57 21.50
N PRO A 37 -4.68 13.02 21.95
CA PRO A 37 -4.85 14.36 22.50
C PRO A 37 -4.03 14.57 23.78
N ASP A 38 -3.93 13.55 24.62
CA ASP A 38 -3.33 13.67 25.97
C ASP A 38 -1.84 13.30 26.01
N THR A 39 -1.25 12.83 24.91
CA THR A 39 0.16 12.39 24.90
C THR A 39 0.82 12.74 23.58
N PRO A 40 1.46 13.92 23.48
CA PRO A 40 2.18 14.34 22.28
C PRO A 40 3.20 13.29 21.84
N GLY A 41 3.21 12.96 20.55
CA GLY A 41 4.10 11.95 19.96
C GLY A 41 3.58 10.51 19.97
N TYR A 42 2.44 10.24 20.62
CA TYR A 42 1.76 8.95 20.54
C TYR A 42 0.56 8.98 19.59
N PHE A 43 0.27 7.83 18.98
CA PHE A 43 -0.77 7.69 17.98
C PHE A 43 -1.69 6.53 18.31
N ASP A 44 -2.96 6.72 18.00
CA ASP A 44 -3.96 5.67 17.95
C ASP A 44 -4.06 5.13 16.53
N TYR A 45 -4.09 3.81 16.43
CA TYR A 45 -4.27 3.07 15.20
C TYR A 45 -5.64 2.41 15.23
N ALA A 46 -6.42 2.65 14.19
CA ALA A 46 -7.72 2.01 13.99
C ALA A 46 -7.80 1.47 12.57
N SER A 47 -8.37 0.27 12.43
CA SER A 47 -8.77 -0.21 11.11
C SER A 47 -10.23 0.13 10.85
N MET A 48 -10.55 0.59 9.64
CA MET A 48 -11.93 0.81 9.20
C MET A 48 -12.57 -0.43 8.59
N ILE A 49 -11.82 -1.52 8.47
CA ILE A 49 -12.30 -2.80 7.95
C ILE A 49 -12.41 -3.77 9.12
N PRO A 50 -13.48 -4.60 9.18
CA PRO A 50 -13.59 -5.65 10.18
C PRO A 50 -12.34 -6.55 10.21
N GLN A 51 -12.01 -7.11 11.38
CA GLN A 51 -10.82 -7.95 11.52
C GLN A 51 -10.89 -9.15 10.56
N ALA A 52 -9.74 -9.76 10.25
CA ALA A 52 -9.69 -10.91 9.36
C ALA A 52 -10.66 -11.97 9.85
N GLU A 53 -11.53 -12.48 8.97
CA GLU A 53 -12.61 -13.40 9.36
C GLU A 53 -12.08 -14.62 10.12
N LEU A 54 -10.88 -15.09 9.76
CA LEU A 54 -10.16 -16.16 10.46
C LEU A 54 -9.96 -15.88 11.95
N MET A 55 -9.87 -14.62 12.37
CA MET A 55 -9.69 -14.25 13.78
C MET A 55 -10.98 -14.39 14.59
N HIS A 56 -12.14 -14.45 13.93
CA HIS A 56 -13.45 -14.60 14.55
C HIS A 56 -13.97 -16.03 14.57
N VAL A 57 -13.43 -16.94 13.75
CA VAL A 57 -13.93 -18.32 13.64
C VAL A 57 -13.83 -19.09 14.96
N CYS A 58 -12.62 -19.31 15.48
CA CYS A 58 -12.39 -20.07 16.71
C CYS A 58 -10.99 -19.80 17.28
N ARG A 59 -10.71 -20.38 18.47
CA ARG A 59 -9.39 -20.25 19.12
C ARG A 59 -8.26 -20.85 18.28
N GLU A 60 -8.52 -21.99 17.65
CA GLU A 60 -7.53 -22.68 16.82
C GLU A 60 -7.12 -21.85 15.61
N SER A 61 -8.10 -21.29 14.87
CA SER A 61 -7.83 -20.41 13.74
C SER A 61 -6.99 -19.18 14.15
N ARG A 62 -7.30 -18.55 15.30
CA ARG A 62 -6.48 -17.44 15.85
C ARG A 62 -5.04 -17.82 16.19
N GLN A 63 -4.76 -19.10 16.44
CA GLN A 63 -3.42 -19.57 16.81
C GLN A 63 -2.63 -20.05 15.59
N LEU A 64 -3.31 -20.57 14.57
CA LEU A 64 -2.67 -21.23 13.42
C LEU A 64 -2.69 -20.40 12.14
N ALA A 65 -3.64 -19.47 11.98
CA ALA A 65 -3.63 -18.57 10.84
C ALA A 65 -2.46 -17.58 10.97
N PRO A 66 -1.77 -17.23 9.87
CA PRO A 66 -0.54 -16.44 9.88
C PRO A 66 -0.83 -14.92 10.01
N TYR A 67 -1.69 -14.54 10.95
CA TYR A 67 -1.91 -13.16 11.33
C TYR A 67 -1.12 -12.81 12.59
N ARG A 68 -0.49 -11.65 12.60
CA ARG A 68 0.26 -11.10 13.74
C ARG A 68 -0.46 -9.88 14.29
N LYS A 69 -0.32 -9.64 15.60
CA LYS A 69 -0.78 -8.40 16.22
C LYS A 69 0.21 -7.29 15.89
N ALA A 70 -0.27 -6.19 15.32
CA ALA A 70 0.52 -5.02 14.96
C ALA A 70 -0.25 -3.74 15.28
N PHE A 71 0.40 -2.58 15.15
CA PHE A 71 -0.22 -1.27 15.32
C PHE A 71 -0.96 -1.12 16.66
N PHE A 72 -0.20 -1.25 17.74
CA PHE A 72 -0.75 -1.24 19.10
C PHE A 72 -1.19 0.15 19.53
N THR A 73 -2.35 0.21 20.17
CA THR A 73 -2.96 1.42 20.71
C THR A 73 -3.27 1.21 22.19
N THR A 74 -2.56 1.94 23.06
CA THR A 74 -2.87 1.96 24.50
C THR A 74 -4.00 2.96 24.77
N LEU A 75 -5.01 2.61 25.57
CA LEU A 75 -6.05 3.57 25.96
C LEU A 75 -5.66 4.30 27.26
N PRO A 76 -6.09 5.56 27.46
CA PRO A 76 -5.89 6.24 28.73
C PRO A 76 -6.55 5.46 29.88
N GLY A 77 -5.76 5.05 30.88
CA GLY A 77 -6.24 4.34 32.06
C GLY A 77 -6.47 2.83 31.90
N ASP A 78 -6.13 2.25 30.75
CA ASP A 78 -6.33 0.83 30.47
C ASP A 78 -5.00 0.07 30.46
N CYS A 79 -4.95 -1.12 31.04
CA CYS A 79 -3.78 -2.00 30.99
C CYS A 79 -3.70 -2.77 29.66
N GLU A 80 -4.81 -2.84 28.91
CA GLU A 80 -4.88 -3.59 27.65
C GLU A 80 -4.64 -2.70 26.43
N ALA A 81 -3.69 -3.12 25.59
CA ALA A 81 -3.46 -2.50 24.29
C ALA A 81 -4.43 -3.08 23.25
N ARG A 82 -5.12 -2.20 22.52
CA ARG A 82 -5.78 -2.57 21.25
C ARG A 82 -4.71 -2.82 20.19
N TYR A 83 -5.02 -3.63 19.19
CA TYR A 83 -4.12 -3.96 18.09
C TYR A 83 -4.92 -4.33 16.85
N ILE A 84 -4.23 -4.35 15.72
CA ILE A 84 -4.76 -4.77 14.44
C ILE A 84 -4.12 -6.12 14.10
N TRP A 85 -4.93 -7.10 13.68
CA TRP A 85 -4.42 -8.34 13.11
C TRP A 85 -3.99 -8.09 11.67
N VAL A 86 -2.75 -8.44 11.35
CA VAL A 86 -2.11 -8.16 10.06
C VAL A 86 -1.38 -9.40 9.57
N ASN A 87 -1.59 -9.76 8.31
CA ASN A 87 -0.70 -10.67 7.58
C ASN A 87 0.14 -9.81 6.63
N PHE A 88 1.42 -9.63 6.93
CA PHE A 88 2.29 -8.75 6.14
C PHE A 88 2.65 -9.29 4.76
N ASP A 89 2.48 -10.59 4.52
CA ASP A 89 2.72 -11.21 3.21
C ASP A 89 1.55 -10.91 2.25
N GLU A 90 0.32 -11.00 2.76
CA GLU A 90 -0.90 -10.93 1.94
C GLU A 90 -1.62 -9.57 2.01
N ASP A 91 -1.68 -8.94 3.18
CA ASP A 91 -2.40 -7.68 3.38
C ASP A 91 -1.66 -6.52 2.71
N MET A 92 -2.40 -5.70 1.96
CA MET A 92 -1.93 -4.40 1.50
C MET A 92 -2.24 -3.34 2.54
N ILE A 93 -1.22 -2.81 3.20
CA ILE A 93 -1.41 -1.75 4.18
C ILE A 93 -1.75 -0.46 3.44
N SER A 94 -2.89 0.14 3.78
CA SER A 94 -3.32 1.40 3.18
C SER A 94 -3.41 2.49 4.23
N ILE A 95 -2.72 3.60 4.01
CA ILE A 95 -2.81 4.78 4.88
C ILE A 95 -3.29 6.00 4.12
N GLN A 96 -3.85 6.94 4.87
CA GLN A 96 -4.06 8.30 4.38
C GLN A 96 -2.76 9.09 4.52
N ASP A 97 -2.25 9.55 3.37
CA ASP A 97 -1.28 10.63 3.20
C ASP A 97 0.01 10.54 4.06
N GLU A 98 0.32 11.59 4.83
CA GLU A 98 1.63 11.99 5.36
C GLU A 98 2.20 11.10 6.47
N LYS A 99 1.50 10.03 6.83
CA LYS A 99 1.80 9.29 8.07
C LYS A 99 2.70 8.09 7.82
N MET A 100 3.42 8.06 6.70
CA MET A 100 4.37 7.00 6.35
C MET A 100 5.38 6.73 7.47
N GLY A 101 5.93 7.79 8.08
CA GLY A 101 6.85 7.66 9.21
C GLY A 101 6.27 6.96 10.45
N ARG A 102 4.93 6.86 10.54
CA ARG A 102 4.24 6.13 11.61
C ARG A 102 4.18 4.63 11.35
N LEU A 103 4.51 4.18 10.14
CA LEU A 103 4.63 2.76 9.79
C LEU A 103 6.02 2.20 10.10
N PHE A 104 7.01 3.05 10.40
CA PHE A 104 8.40 2.64 10.66
C PHE A 104 8.59 1.48 11.65
N PRO A 105 7.79 1.35 12.74
CA PRO A 105 7.89 0.19 13.63
C PRO A 105 7.64 -1.17 12.94
N HIS A 106 7.00 -1.17 11.78
CA HIS A 106 6.68 -2.36 10.98
C HIS A 106 7.23 -2.28 9.54
N ALA A 107 8.06 -1.27 9.22
CA ALA A 107 8.47 -1.02 7.82
C ALA A 107 9.22 -2.20 7.20
N ALA A 108 10.08 -2.89 7.97
CA ALA A 108 10.80 -4.07 7.50
C ALA A 108 9.91 -5.29 7.25
N ASP A 109 8.72 -5.36 7.88
CA ASP A 109 7.76 -6.43 7.65
C ASP A 109 6.83 -6.12 6.45
N ILE A 110 6.52 -4.84 6.18
CA ILE A 110 5.52 -4.43 5.18
C ILE A 110 6.01 -4.74 3.76
N GLN A 111 5.28 -5.64 3.07
CA GLN A 111 5.57 -6.02 1.69
C GLN A 111 4.71 -5.29 0.66
N ARG A 112 3.50 -4.86 1.04
CA ARG A 112 2.51 -4.27 0.13
C ARG A 112 1.94 -3.01 0.74
N LEU A 113 2.09 -1.88 0.06
CA LEU A 113 1.76 -0.57 0.62
C LEU A 113 0.93 0.26 -0.36
N ARG A 114 -0.09 0.95 0.15
CA ARG A 114 -0.90 1.90 -0.61
C ARG A 114 -0.99 3.24 0.11
N PHE A 115 -0.63 4.32 -0.58
CA PHE A 115 -0.77 5.68 -0.10
C PHE A 115 -1.91 6.39 -0.78
N MET A 116 -2.73 7.10 -0.02
CA MET A 116 -3.59 8.12 -0.62
C MET A 116 -2.77 9.38 -0.88
N VAL A 117 -2.66 9.78 -2.15
CA VAL A 117 -1.99 11.01 -2.53
C VAL A 117 -2.86 12.20 -2.14
N PRO A 118 -2.30 13.21 -1.46
CA PRO A 118 -3.06 14.38 -1.04
C PRO A 118 -3.66 15.19 -2.20
N THR A 119 -4.64 16.01 -1.85
CA THR A 119 -5.35 16.90 -2.77
C THR A 119 -5.23 18.36 -2.36
N GLY A 120 -5.50 19.27 -3.30
CA GLY A 120 -5.53 20.70 -3.04
C GLY A 120 -4.13 21.29 -2.88
N SER A 121 -4.02 22.40 -2.16
CA SER A 121 -2.75 23.12 -1.97
C SER A 121 -1.67 22.30 -1.29
N TYR A 122 -2.04 21.25 -0.54
CA TYR A 122 -1.07 20.37 0.10
C TYR A 122 -0.38 19.41 -0.88
N ARG A 123 -1.02 19.13 -2.03
CA ARG A 123 -0.46 18.27 -3.07
C ARG A 123 0.86 18.80 -3.62
N GLU A 124 0.93 20.10 -3.93
CA GLU A 124 2.14 20.73 -4.49
C GLU A 124 3.34 20.61 -3.55
N TYR A 125 3.11 20.82 -2.24
CA TYR A 125 4.14 20.65 -1.22
C TYR A 125 4.59 19.19 -1.08
N TRP A 126 3.63 18.27 -1.12
CA TRP A 126 3.90 16.84 -1.06
C TRP A 126 4.72 16.39 -2.28
N GLU A 127 4.35 16.81 -3.50
CA GLU A 127 5.07 16.50 -4.74
C GLU A 127 6.51 17.04 -4.68
N ASP A 128 6.72 18.30 -4.29
CA ASP A 128 8.05 18.88 -4.15
C ASP A 128 8.92 18.14 -3.11
N THR A 129 8.33 17.75 -1.98
CA THR A 129 9.04 16.98 -0.94
C THR A 129 9.41 15.58 -1.43
N PHE A 130 8.47 14.91 -2.08
CA PHE A 130 8.63 13.56 -2.60
C PHE A 130 9.70 13.50 -3.71
N HIS A 131 9.75 14.51 -4.58
CA HIS A 131 10.78 14.66 -5.61
C HIS A 131 12.14 15.06 -5.06
N ARG A 132 12.20 15.86 -3.99
CA ARG A 132 13.47 16.30 -3.42
C ARG A 132 14.18 15.21 -2.61
N PHE A 133 13.44 14.24 -2.05
CA PHE A 133 14.03 13.22 -1.16
C PHE A 133 13.52 11.78 -1.44
N PRO A 134 13.55 11.30 -2.71
CA PRO A 134 12.93 10.05 -3.11
C PRO A 134 13.45 8.85 -2.30
N ASP A 135 14.75 8.76 -2.06
CA ASP A 135 15.37 7.66 -1.32
C ASP A 135 14.98 7.60 0.16
N THR A 136 14.65 8.74 0.76
CA THR A 136 14.43 8.80 2.21
C THR A 136 13.10 8.18 2.63
N HIS A 137 12.11 8.20 1.73
CA HIS A 137 10.76 7.74 2.05
C HIS A 137 10.71 6.21 2.18
N PHE A 138 11.31 5.47 1.25
CA PHE A 138 11.14 4.03 1.14
C PHE A 138 12.31 3.19 1.67
N LYS A 139 13.44 3.79 2.04
CA LYS A 139 14.64 3.07 2.52
C LYS A 139 14.39 2.13 3.70
N MET A 140 13.45 2.47 4.58
CA MET A 140 13.11 1.64 5.74
C MET A 140 12.23 0.43 5.40
N PHE A 141 11.62 0.41 4.22
CA PHE A 141 10.73 -0.65 3.77
C PHE A 141 11.50 -1.69 2.96
N THR A 142 12.31 -2.49 3.66
CA THR A 142 13.26 -3.42 3.05
C THR A 142 12.63 -4.67 2.44
N ALA A 143 11.36 -4.94 2.74
CA ALA A 143 10.60 -6.07 2.19
C ALA A 143 9.54 -5.61 1.16
N LEU A 144 9.50 -4.32 0.82
CA LEU A 144 8.47 -3.76 -0.04
C LEU A 144 8.60 -4.33 -1.46
N ARG A 145 7.56 -5.03 -1.91
CA ARG A 145 7.49 -5.63 -3.25
C ARG A 145 6.39 -5.05 -4.12
N GLU A 146 5.41 -4.36 -3.54
CA GLU A 146 4.28 -3.77 -4.26
C GLU A 146 3.88 -2.43 -3.62
N LEU A 147 3.73 -1.40 -4.46
CA LEU A 147 3.47 -0.03 -4.02
C LEU A 147 2.38 0.63 -4.88
N HIS A 148 1.34 1.13 -4.23
CA HIS A 148 0.22 1.78 -4.90
C HIS A 148 0.06 3.25 -4.46
N PHE A 149 0.00 4.17 -5.42
CA PHE A 149 -0.41 5.56 -5.21
C PHE A 149 -1.88 5.70 -5.57
N ALA A 150 -2.74 5.91 -4.58
CA ALA A 150 -4.17 6.08 -4.72
C ALA A 150 -4.52 7.56 -4.94
N LEU A 151 -5.02 7.85 -6.13
CA LEU A 151 -5.28 9.18 -6.67
C LEU A 151 -6.78 9.47 -6.68
N SER A 152 -7.18 10.57 -6.06
CA SER A 152 -8.56 11.07 -6.12
C SER A 152 -8.80 12.03 -7.27
N LYS A 153 -7.75 12.66 -7.83
CA LYS A 153 -7.89 13.59 -8.95
C LYS A 153 -6.66 13.58 -9.84
N GLY A 154 -6.88 13.31 -11.13
CA GLY A 154 -5.83 13.32 -12.15
C GLY A 154 -4.71 12.31 -11.86
N TYR A 155 -3.81 12.17 -12.83
CA TYR A 155 -2.61 11.35 -12.69
C TYR A 155 -1.32 12.17 -12.64
N GLY A 156 -1.48 13.51 -12.66
CA GLY A 156 -0.43 14.52 -12.71
C GLY A 156 0.88 14.09 -12.07
N MET A 157 1.93 14.06 -12.89
CA MET A 157 3.38 14.13 -12.56
C MET A 157 3.72 13.67 -11.14
N LEU A 158 3.37 12.43 -10.81
CA LEU A 158 4.07 11.71 -9.77
C LEU A 158 5.33 11.16 -10.41
N GLY A 159 6.25 12.08 -10.70
CA GLY A 159 7.51 11.81 -11.37
C GLY A 159 8.21 10.58 -10.77
N TYR A 160 8.98 9.93 -11.62
CA TYR A 160 9.65 8.69 -11.28
C TYR A 160 10.56 8.90 -10.06
N ALA A 161 10.38 8.07 -9.03
CA ALA A 161 11.16 8.14 -7.80
C ALA A 161 11.80 6.79 -7.50
N HIS A 162 12.86 6.78 -6.71
CA HIS A 162 13.42 5.54 -6.20
C HIS A 162 12.55 5.01 -5.06
N TYR A 163 11.89 3.87 -5.27
CA TYR A 163 10.93 3.27 -4.31
C TYR A 163 11.59 2.29 -3.33
N GLY A 164 12.88 2.48 -3.04
CA GLY A 164 13.67 1.60 -2.19
C GLY A 164 13.84 0.22 -2.82
N THR A 165 13.40 -0.82 -2.12
CA THR A 165 13.51 -2.22 -2.59
C THR A 165 12.39 -2.64 -3.55
N CYS A 166 11.36 -1.80 -3.71
CA CYS A 166 10.21 -2.12 -4.56
C CYS A 166 10.59 -2.05 -6.04
N PRO A 167 10.38 -3.13 -6.81
CA PRO A 167 10.58 -3.08 -8.26
C PRO A 167 9.67 -2.00 -8.89
N PRO A 168 10.18 -1.17 -9.80
CA PRO A 168 9.39 -0.16 -10.50
C PRO A 168 8.15 -0.76 -11.20
N ASP A 169 8.31 -1.97 -11.76
CA ASP A 169 7.25 -2.71 -12.42
C ASP A 169 6.12 -3.14 -11.49
N ASN A 170 6.29 -3.03 -10.17
CA ASN A 170 5.26 -3.32 -9.16
C ASN A 170 4.69 -2.04 -8.53
N VAL A 171 4.99 -0.87 -9.10
CA VAL A 171 4.41 0.41 -8.70
C VAL A 171 3.19 0.73 -9.55
N ARG A 172 2.06 1.08 -8.94
CA ARG A 172 0.83 1.46 -9.65
C ARG A 172 0.25 2.77 -9.17
N TYR A 173 -0.30 3.51 -10.12
CA TYR A 173 -1.10 4.71 -9.91
C TYR A 173 -2.56 4.35 -10.08
N VAL A 174 -3.29 4.35 -8.96
CA VAL A 174 -4.67 3.85 -8.86
C VAL A 174 -5.61 5.03 -8.74
N ASN A 175 -6.43 5.27 -9.75
CA ASN A 175 -7.53 6.22 -9.63
C ASN A 175 -8.63 5.59 -8.76
N ILE A 176 -8.92 6.19 -7.61
CA ILE A 176 -9.85 5.62 -6.62
C ILE A 176 -11.32 5.67 -7.08
N HIS A 177 -11.65 6.50 -8.06
CA HIS A 177 -13.00 6.64 -8.59
C HIS A 177 -13.29 5.66 -9.71
N THR A 178 -12.32 5.44 -10.60
CA THR A 178 -12.49 4.53 -11.76
C THR A 178 -11.95 3.13 -11.50
N GLY A 179 -11.07 2.97 -10.50
CA GLY A 179 -10.34 1.73 -10.25
C GLY A 179 -9.21 1.47 -11.25
N LEU A 180 -8.98 2.37 -12.21
CA LEU A 180 -7.93 2.22 -13.21
C LEU A 180 -6.55 2.28 -12.57
N MET A 181 -5.74 1.26 -12.84
CA MET A 181 -4.37 1.13 -12.34
C MET A 181 -3.40 1.28 -13.50
N LEU A 182 -2.55 2.30 -13.45
CA LEU A 182 -1.56 2.60 -14.47
C LEU A 182 -0.16 2.35 -13.93
N THR A 183 0.76 1.96 -14.80
CA THR A 183 2.20 2.10 -14.54
C THR A 183 2.60 3.57 -14.60
N TRP A 184 3.82 3.89 -14.17
CA TRP A 184 4.36 5.25 -14.33
C TRP A 184 4.32 5.71 -15.80
N ALA A 185 4.82 4.90 -16.74
CA ALA A 185 4.88 5.28 -18.15
C ALA A 185 3.48 5.53 -18.75
N GLN A 186 2.51 4.69 -18.41
CA GLN A 186 1.12 4.89 -18.84
C GLN A 186 0.49 6.15 -18.23
N SER A 187 0.86 6.48 -16.99
CA SER A 187 0.44 7.71 -16.32
C SER A 187 0.97 8.95 -17.05
N GLU A 188 2.27 8.95 -17.40
CA GLU A 188 2.92 10.03 -18.16
C GLU A 188 2.31 10.20 -19.55
N MET A 189 2.09 9.10 -20.29
CA MET A 189 1.43 9.15 -21.60
C MET A 189 0.04 9.76 -21.50
N MET A 190 -0.74 9.36 -20.49
CA MET A 190 -2.10 9.85 -20.31
C MET A 190 -2.11 11.34 -19.95
N ASP A 191 -1.15 11.82 -19.15
CA ASP A 191 -0.97 13.25 -18.87
C ASP A 191 -0.54 14.04 -20.12
N ASP A 192 0.39 13.51 -20.93
CA ASP A 192 0.82 14.15 -22.18
C ASP A 192 -0.34 14.25 -23.19
N TRP A 193 -1.14 13.20 -23.33
CA TRP A 193 -2.33 13.22 -24.17
C TRP A 193 -3.39 14.19 -23.67
N ALA A 194 -3.58 14.29 -22.35
CA ALA A 194 -4.47 15.28 -21.76
C ALA A 194 -4.01 16.70 -22.11
N TRP A 195 -2.71 16.98 -22.06
CA TRP A 195 -2.14 18.28 -22.37
C TRP A 195 -2.15 18.62 -23.87
N ARG A 196 -1.69 17.70 -24.73
CA ARG A 196 -1.47 17.95 -26.17
C ARG A 196 -2.69 17.70 -27.04
N LYS A 197 -3.53 16.72 -26.69
CA LYS A 197 -4.64 16.24 -27.53
C LYS A 197 -6.01 16.45 -26.87
N GLY A 198 -6.07 17.20 -25.77
CA GLY A 198 -7.31 17.43 -25.01
C GLY A 198 -7.89 16.15 -24.40
N GLY A 199 -7.06 15.13 -24.17
CA GLY A 199 -7.46 13.82 -23.64
C GLY A 199 -7.97 12.83 -24.70
N LEU A 200 -7.87 13.16 -26.00
CA LEU A 200 -8.19 12.24 -27.09
C LEU A 200 -6.95 11.45 -27.50
N VAL A 201 -7.05 10.12 -27.47
CA VAL A 201 -6.05 9.25 -28.09
C VAL A 201 -6.13 9.44 -29.60
N GLY A 202 -5.07 10.01 -30.20
CA GLY A 202 -5.07 10.34 -31.61
C GLY A 202 -5.07 9.10 -32.52
N GLU A 203 -4.18 8.15 -32.22
CA GLU A 203 -4.00 6.91 -32.98
C GLU A 203 -3.58 5.82 -31.99
N MET A 204 -4.38 4.76 -31.87
CA MET A 204 -4.11 3.67 -30.94
C MET A 204 -3.07 2.68 -31.49
N ASP A 205 -2.84 2.69 -32.79
CA ASP A 205 -1.98 1.71 -33.47
C ASP A 205 -0.50 1.87 -33.09
N ASN A 206 -0.09 3.06 -32.63
CA ASN A 206 1.28 3.35 -32.20
C ASN A 206 1.44 3.32 -30.66
N PHE A 207 0.44 2.85 -29.92
CA PHE A 207 0.46 2.91 -28.46
C PHE A 207 1.67 2.19 -27.85
N ASP A 208 1.99 1.00 -28.37
CA ASP A 208 3.11 0.20 -27.87
C ASP A 208 4.45 0.90 -28.14
N GLU A 209 4.61 1.54 -29.30
CA GLU A 209 5.81 2.32 -29.65
C GLU A 209 5.95 3.58 -28.78
N GLU A 210 4.85 4.31 -28.53
CA GLU A 210 4.85 5.46 -27.62
C GLU A 210 5.19 5.02 -26.18
N LEU A 211 4.66 3.88 -25.73
CA LEU A 211 4.94 3.32 -24.40
C LEU A 211 6.41 2.89 -24.25
N GLU A 212 6.94 2.17 -25.24
CA GLU A 212 8.35 1.77 -25.27
C GLU A 212 9.27 2.99 -25.26
N TRP A 213 8.92 4.04 -26.00
CA TRP A 213 9.67 5.30 -26.02
C TRP A 213 9.69 5.98 -24.64
N VAL A 214 8.54 6.04 -23.95
CA VAL A 214 8.46 6.62 -22.59
C VAL A 214 9.28 5.79 -21.60
N VAL A 215 9.15 4.46 -21.63
CA VAL A 215 9.94 3.56 -20.76
C VAL A 215 11.44 3.70 -21.03
N GLY A 216 11.86 3.74 -22.30
CA GLY A 216 13.25 3.89 -22.69
C GLY A 216 13.87 5.19 -22.20
N ASN A 217 13.15 6.32 -22.32
CA ASN A 217 13.64 7.61 -21.83
C ASN A 217 13.62 7.74 -20.30
N ALA A 218 12.74 7.00 -19.62
CA ALA A 218 12.74 6.91 -18.16
C ALA A 218 14.02 6.26 -17.63
N ILE A 219 14.46 5.18 -18.28
CA ILE A 219 15.67 4.43 -17.91
C ILE A 219 16.91 5.32 -18.02
N THR A 220 17.02 6.15 -19.05
CA THR A 220 18.14 7.11 -19.18
C THR A 220 18.13 8.17 -18.06
N PHE A 221 16.96 8.68 -17.67
CA PHE A 221 16.87 9.63 -16.56
C PHE A 221 17.26 8.99 -15.21
N ILE A 222 16.93 7.72 -15.01
CA ILE A 222 17.30 6.95 -13.80
C ILE A 222 18.80 6.73 -13.71
N GLN A 223 19.44 6.37 -14.82
CA GLN A 223 20.90 6.20 -14.89
C GLN A 223 21.61 7.52 -14.61
N ASP A 224 21.14 8.62 -15.21
CA ASP A 224 21.70 9.96 -14.99
C ASP A 224 21.52 10.43 -13.54
N CYS A 225 20.42 10.08 -12.86
CA CYS A 225 20.23 10.39 -11.44
C CYS A 225 21.03 9.47 -10.49
N ALA A 226 21.30 8.23 -10.87
CA ALA A 226 22.12 7.29 -10.09
C ALA A 226 23.63 7.57 -10.21
N GLU A 227 24.06 8.33 -11.21
CA GLU A 227 25.46 8.76 -11.40
C GLU A 227 25.82 10.07 -10.68
N ILE A 228 24.87 10.70 -9.96
CA ILE A 228 25.09 11.92 -9.16
C ILE A 228 25.34 11.58 -7.66
N ASP A 229 26.06 10.49 -7.39
CA ASP A 229 26.63 10.16 -6.07
C ASP A 229 28.14 10.43 -6.01
#